data_AF-J9GIA9-F1
#
_entry.id   AF-J9GIA9-F1
#
_cell.length_a   1.000
_cell.length_b   1.000
_cell.length_c   1.000
_cell.angle_alpha   90.00
_cell.angle_beta   90.00
_cell.angle_gamma   90.00
#
_symmetry.space_group_name_H-M   'P 1'
#
loop_
_entity.id
_entity.type
_entity.pdbx_description
1 polymer ?
#
loop_
_entity_poly.entity_id
_entity_poly.type
_entity_poly.pdbx_seq_one_letter_code
_entity_poly.pdbx_strand_id
1 'polypeptide(L)' 'MKNLDIEVDEVFFLGGIDKSRILDILKPHIFFDDQMVHLHHLKNVPAVHIPFGIANRKETNNLKS' A
#
# COMPACT_ATOMS: atom_id res chain seq x y z
N MET A 1 -13.01 -6.11 -0.91
CA MET A 1 -12.88 -5.10 -1.97
C MET A 1 -14.21 -4.71 -2.61
N LYS A 2 -15.21 -5.60 -2.74
CA LYS A 2 -16.53 -5.24 -3.32
C LYS A 2 -17.24 -4.04 -2.67
N ASN A 3 -17.09 -3.83 -1.36
CA ASN A 3 -17.70 -2.69 -0.67
C ASN A 3 -16.85 -1.39 -0.74
N LEU A 4 -15.70 -1.44 -1.42
CA LEU A 4 -14.79 -0.30 -1.63
C LEU A 4 -14.83 0.19 -3.09
N ASP A 5 -15.64 -0.42 -3.97
CA ASP A 5 -15.66 -0.18 -5.43
C ASP A 5 -14.26 -0.22 -6.08
N ILE A 6 -13.42 -1.14 -5.61
CA ILE A 6 -12.10 -1.41 -6.19
C ILE A 6 -12.20 -2.66 -7.05
N GLU A 7 -11.93 -2.49 -8.35
CA GLU A 7 -11.65 -3.60 -9.26
C GLU A 7 -10.19 -4.03 -9.11
N VAL A 8 -9.96 -5.34 -9.13
CA VAL A 8 -8.63 -5.92 -8.92
C VAL A 8 -8.26 -6.67 -10.18
N ASP A 9 -7.21 -6.22 -10.84
CA ASP A 9 -6.68 -6.89 -12.02
C ASP A 9 -6.02 -8.23 -11.64
N GLU A 10 -5.07 -8.20 -10.69
CA GLU A 10 -4.25 -9.36 -10.34
C GLU A 10 -3.95 -9.44 -8.84
N VAL A 11 -3.88 -10.68 -8.31
CA VAL A 11 -3.51 -10.96 -6.91
C VAL A 11 -2.44 -12.04 -6.87
N PHE A 12 -1.34 -11.76 -6.17
CA PHE A 12 -0.22 -12.69 -6.02
C PHE A 12 -0.13 -13.22 -4.58
N PHE A 13 -0.12 -14.54 -4.43
CA PHE A 13 0.16 -15.20 -3.15
C PHE A 13 1.62 -15.65 -3.12
N LEU A 14 2.44 -14.96 -2.34
CA LEU A 14 3.90 -15.13 -2.41
C LEU A 14 4.45 -16.30 -1.57
N GLY A 15 3.66 -16.92 -0.69
CA GLY A 15 4.07 -18.15 0.01
C GLY A 15 5.39 -18.08 0.80
N GLY A 16 5.83 -16.88 1.21
CA GLY A 16 7.13 -16.66 1.87
C GLY A 16 8.27 -16.25 0.93
N ILE A 17 8.03 -16.11 -0.37
CA ILE A 17 8.97 -15.51 -1.32
C ILE A 17 9.23 -14.05 -0.93
N ASP A 18 10.49 -13.65 -1.04
CA ASP A 18 10.90 -12.26 -0.82
C ASP A 18 10.19 -11.31 -1.79
N LYS A 19 9.50 -10.31 -1.24
CA LYS A 19 8.74 -9.30 -2.00
C LYS A 19 9.62 -8.53 -2.98
N SER A 20 10.90 -8.28 -2.66
CA SER A 20 11.82 -7.53 -3.52
C SER A 20 11.95 -8.19 -4.90
N ARG A 21 12.05 -9.53 -4.94
CA ARG A 21 12.16 -10.28 -6.18
C ARG A 21 10.92 -10.14 -7.06
N ILE A 22 9.73 -10.12 -6.47
CA ILE A 22 8.50 -9.92 -7.24
C ILE A 22 8.39 -8.49 -7.76
N LEU A 23 8.75 -7.50 -6.94
CA LEU A 23 8.66 -6.09 -7.30
C LEU A 23 9.65 -5.72 -8.41
N ASP A 24 10.83 -6.34 -8.44
CA ASP A 24 11.82 -6.18 -9.51
C ASP A 24 11.34 -6.72 -10.87
N ILE A 25 10.48 -7.75 -10.87
CA ILE A 25 9.89 -8.34 -12.08
C ILE A 25 8.65 -7.55 -12.51
N LEU A 26 7.73 -7.31 -11.57
CA LEU A 26 6.44 -6.65 -11.83
C LEU A 26 6.64 -5.17 -12.22
N LYS A 27 7.68 -4.52 -11.65
CA LYS A 27 8.02 -3.10 -11.88
C LYS A 27 6.79 -2.18 -11.78
N PRO A 28 6.08 -2.19 -10.65
CA PRO A 28 4.89 -1.35 -10.52
C PRO A 28 5.27 0.13 -10.52
N HIS A 29 4.37 0.95 -11.05
CA HIS A 29 4.52 2.41 -10.98
C HIS A 29 4.44 2.93 -9.53
N ILE A 30 3.71 2.23 -8.66
CA ILE A 30 3.59 2.56 -7.24
C ILE A 30 3.36 1.29 -6.42
N PHE A 31 4.00 1.21 -5.26
CA PHE A 31 3.84 0.11 -4.30
C PHE A 31 3.48 0.65 -2.91
N PHE A 32 2.53 0.00 -2.24
CA PHE A 32 2.08 0.37 -0.90
C PHE A 32 2.35 -0.78 0.08
N ASP A 33 2.97 -0.49 1.21
CA ASP A 33 3.18 -1.46 2.30
C ASP A 33 3.07 -0.75 3.65
N ASP A 34 2.59 -1.47 4.66
CA ASP A 34 2.41 -0.95 6.02
C ASP A 34 3.65 -1.16 6.90
N GLN A 35 4.65 -1.91 6.42
CA GLN A 35 5.88 -2.17 7.14
C GLN A 35 7.08 -1.52 6.46
N MET A 36 7.71 -0.57 7.14
CA MET A 36 8.90 0.14 6.67
C MET A 36 10.05 -0.80 6.26
N VAL A 37 10.18 -1.96 6.91
CA VAL A 37 11.21 -2.97 6.60
C VAL A 37 11.14 -3.45 5.14
N HIS A 38 9.95 -3.51 4.55
CA HIS A 38 9.79 -3.91 3.14
C HIS A 38 10.18 -2.79 2.17
N LEU A 39 10.13 -1.53 2.62
CA LEU A 39 10.39 -0.36 1.80
C LEU A 39 11.86 0.01 1.76
N HIS A 40 12.59 -0.23 2.86
CA HIS A 40 14.01 0.15 3.00
C HIS A 40 14.94 -0.46 1.95
N HIS A 41 14.58 -1.61 1.38
CA HIS A 41 15.41 -2.32 0.42
C HIS A 41 14.99 -2.08 -1.04
N LEU A 42 13.95 -1.28 -1.28
CA LEU A 42 13.50 -0.93 -2.63
C LEU A 42 14.41 0.15 -3.21
N LYS A 43 15.01 -0.14 -4.37
CA LYS A 43 15.91 0.79 -5.05
C LYS A 43 15.23 1.59 -6.15
N ASN A 44 14.42 0.91 -6.97
CA ASN A 44 13.91 1.46 -8.23
C ASN A 44 12.37 1.42 -8.31
N VAL A 45 11.70 1.20 -7.19
CA VAL A 45 10.23 1.10 -7.13
C VAL A 45 9.72 2.24 -6.27
N PRO A 46 8.93 3.17 -6.82
CA PRO A 46 8.25 4.18 -6.02
C PRO A 46 7.35 3.51 -5.00
N ALA A 47 7.58 3.77 -3.72
CA ALA A 47 6.84 3.11 -2.65
C ALA A 47 6.37 4.09 -1.58
N VAL A 48 5.22 3.77 -1.00
CA VAL A 48 4.54 4.57 0.01
C VAL A 48 4.32 3.72 1.25
N HIS A 49 4.77 4.24 2.39
CA HIS A 49 4.46 3.65 3.70
C HIS A 49 3.07 4.07 4.13
N ILE A 50 2.23 3.09 4.50
CA ILE A 50 0.91 3.34 5.08
C ILE A 50 0.97 3.04 6.58
N PRO A 51 0.97 4.06 7.46
CA PRO A 51 1.02 3.84 8.89
C PRO A 51 -0.23 3.07 9.36
N PHE A 52 -0.04 1.83 9.80
CA PHE A 52 -1.13 1.06 10.39
C PHE A 52 -1.56 1.65 11.74
N GLY A 53 -2.88 1.74 11.98
CA GLY A 53 -3.45 2.15 13.27
C GLY A 53 -3.64 3.66 13.48
N ILE A 54 -3.21 4.52 12.54
CA ILE A 54 -3.57 5.94 12.58
C ILE A 54 -4.91 6.11 11.87
N ALA A 55 -6.00 6.14 12.64
CA ALA A 55 -7.31 6.49 12.10
C ALA A 55 -7.29 7.96 11.67
N ASN A 56 -7.75 8.26 10.46
CA ASN A 56 -7.99 9.63 10.04
C ASN A 56 -8.91 10.31 11.05
N ARG A 57 -8.48 11.46 11.58
CA ARG A 57 -9.34 12.28 12.44
C ARG A 57 -10.55 12.68 11.61
N LYS A 58 -11.76 12.38 12.09
CA LYS A 58 -12.98 12.90 11.48
C LYS A 58 -12.85 14.43 11.50
N GLU A 59 -12.93 15.05 10.33
CA GLU A 59 -13.11 16.50 10.27
C GLU A 59 -14.36 16.85 11.06
N THR A 60 -14.17 17.58 12.16
CA THR A 60 -15.28 18.23 12.84
C THR A 60 -15.61 19.46 11.99
N ASN A 61 -16.43 19.26 10.96
CA ASN A 61 -17.08 20.37 10.28
C ASN A 61 -18.05 21.00 11.29
N ASN A 62 -17.53 21.91 12.11
CA ASN A 62 -18.31 22.92 12.81
C ASN A 62 -18.92 23.82 11.73
N LEU A 63 -20.00 23.36 11.11
CA LEU A 63 -20.90 24.21 10.35
C LEU A 63 -21.52 25.20 11.35
N LYS A 64 -20.83 26.32 11.57
CA LYS A 64 -21.46 27.56 12.02
C LYS A 64 -22.10 28.20 10.80
N SER A 65 -23.42 28.10 10.71
CA SER A 65 -24.36 29.04 10.09
C SER A 65 -25.69 28.33 9.92
#